data_AF-A0A972S7P9-F1
#
_entry.id   AF-A0A972S7P9-F1
#
_cell.length_a   1.000
_cell.length_b   1.000
_cell.length_c   1.000
_cell.angle_alpha   90.00
_cell.angle_beta   90.00
_cell.angle_gamma   90.00
#
_symmetry.space_group_name_H-M   'P 1'
#
loop_
_entity.id
_entity.type
_entity.pdbx_description
1 polymer ?
#
loop_
_entity_poly.entity_id
_entity_poly.type
_entity_poly.pdbx_seq_one_letter_code
_entity_poly.pdbx_strand_id
1 'polypeptide(L)'
;MGFVVKKPPINIGEDISLKSFETIEREIKNYREFEKFEKGEKEVVKRLIHTTACFKEVIDGIYFTKNAVSHIKNLLLKKAKIIVDTDMIKSGLSKFYTQKYSNEVICYTNYESIFKEAEKRSTTRSYAAAKKAVEEFENSPMILCCGNAPTFIYGAINTLVQRGADTKNIALLVFPVGFVNVVESKEY
;
A
#
# COMPACT_ATOMS: atom_id res chain seq x y z
N MET A 1 0.75 -13.43 41.17
CA MET A 1 1.59 -13.99 40.09
C MET A 1 2.79 -13.09 39.93
N GLY A 2 4.01 -13.63 40.07
CA GLY A 2 5.25 -12.88 39.82
C GLY A 2 5.66 -13.03 38.36
N PHE A 3 5.93 -11.93 37.67
CA PHE A 3 6.55 -11.99 36.35
C PHE A 3 8.00 -12.48 36.48
N VAL A 4 8.37 -13.49 35.68
CA VAL A 4 9.74 -14.02 35.64
C VAL A 4 10.39 -13.60 34.32
N VAL A 5 11.61 -13.07 34.41
CA VAL A 5 12.40 -12.70 33.24
C VAL A 5 12.79 -13.97 32.47
N LYS A 6 12.43 -14.03 31.19
CA LYS A 6 12.84 -15.09 30.26
C LYS A 6 13.61 -14.48 29.09
N LYS A 7 14.62 -15.20 28.58
CA LYS A 7 15.29 -14.85 27.33
C LYS A 7 14.54 -15.51 26.16
N PRO A 8 14.38 -14.81 25.02
CA PRO A 8 13.77 -15.42 23.86
C PRO A 8 14.70 -16.52 23.27
N PRO A 9 14.14 -17.60 22.71
CA PRO A 9 14.94 -18.68 22.13
C PRO A 9 15.80 -18.24 20.93
N ILE A 10 15.37 -17.20 20.21
CA ILE A 10 16.11 -16.55 19.12
C ILE A 10 16.15 -15.07 19.46
N ASN A 11 17.35 -14.48 19.47
CA ASN A 11 17.55 -13.13 19.99
C ASN A 11 18.29 -12.19 19.00
N ILE A 12 18.57 -12.68 17.79
CA ILE A 12 19.18 -11.90 16.71
C ILE A 12 18.08 -11.59 15.68
N GLY A 13 17.85 -10.31 15.38
CA GLY A 13 16.73 -9.88 14.53
C GLY A 13 16.79 -10.39 13.09
N GLU A 14 18.00 -10.51 12.54
CA GLU A 14 18.22 -11.10 11.22
C GLU A 14 17.83 -12.59 11.20
N ASP A 15 18.25 -13.35 12.21
CA ASP A 15 17.88 -14.77 12.37
C ASP A 15 16.36 -14.96 12.50
N ILE A 16 15.66 -14.03 13.18
CA ILE A 16 14.19 -14.07 13.29
C ILE A 16 13.54 -13.87 11.92
N SER A 17 14.03 -12.89 11.14
CA SER A 17 13.47 -12.59 9.81
C SER A 17 13.71 -13.75 8.84
N LEU A 18 14.94 -14.28 8.81
CA LEU A 18 15.30 -15.44 7.99
C LEU A 18 14.44 -16.65 8.33
N LYS A 19 14.36 -17.02 9.61
CA LYS A 19 13.53 -18.16 10.05
C LYS A 19 12.05 -17.95 9.78
N SER A 20 11.56 -16.71 9.85
CA SER A 20 10.18 -16.41 9.48
C SER A 20 9.93 -16.69 8.00
N PHE A 21 10.80 -16.24 7.10
CA PHE A 21 10.66 -16.53 5.67
C PHE A 21 10.85 -18.02 5.34
N GLU A 22 11.77 -18.72 6.00
CA GLU A 22 11.90 -20.18 5.87
C GLU A 22 10.61 -20.91 6.28
N THR A 23 9.98 -20.45 7.36
CA THR A 23 8.71 -21.00 7.83
C THR A 23 7.60 -20.75 6.82
N ILE A 24 7.51 -19.52 6.28
CA ILE A 24 6.56 -19.16 5.23
C ILE A 24 6.76 -20.03 3.98
N GLU A 25 7.99 -20.18 3.50
CA GLU A 25 8.31 -21.01 2.32
C GLU A 25 7.93 -22.49 2.50
N ARG A 26 8.01 -23.00 3.73
CA ARG A 26 7.58 -24.37 4.04
C ARG A 26 6.07 -24.48 4.09
N GLU A 27 5.40 -23.59 4.79
CA GLU A 27 3.95 -23.66 5.03
C GLU A 27 3.13 -23.29 3.78
N ILE A 28 3.63 -22.39 2.95
CA ILE A 28 2.94 -21.93 1.74
C ILE A 28 2.70 -23.06 0.73
N LYS A 29 3.49 -24.14 0.80
CA LYS A 29 3.32 -25.37 -0.01
C LYS A 29 1.99 -26.06 0.23
N ASN A 30 1.33 -25.78 1.36
CA ASN A 30 -0.01 -26.30 1.66
C ASN A 30 -1.14 -25.52 0.97
N TYR A 31 -0.84 -24.39 0.30
CA TYR A 31 -1.81 -23.51 -0.34
C TYR A 31 -1.61 -23.54 -1.86
N ARG A 32 -2.31 -24.44 -2.56
CA ARG A 32 -2.13 -24.65 -4.00
C ARG A 32 -2.42 -23.40 -4.83
N GLU A 33 -3.35 -22.58 -4.35
CA GLU A 33 -3.75 -21.31 -4.95
C GLU A 33 -2.59 -20.32 -5.03
N PHE A 34 -1.54 -20.47 -4.22
CA PHE A 34 -0.33 -19.66 -4.30
C PHE A 34 0.40 -19.81 -5.64
N GLU A 35 0.27 -20.95 -6.31
CA GLU A 35 0.92 -21.21 -7.60
C GLU A 35 0.36 -20.36 -8.75
N LYS A 36 -0.80 -19.71 -8.56
CA LYS A 36 -1.37 -18.77 -9.54
C LYS A 36 -0.54 -17.50 -9.72
N PHE A 37 0.26 -17.13 -8.71
CA PHE A 37 1.01 -15.88 -8.70
C PHE A 37 2.32 -15.97 -9.49
N GLU A 38 2.67 -14.90 -10.19
CA GLU A 38 3.98 -14.80 -10.84
C GLU A 38 5.11 -14.60 -9.81
N LYS A 39 6.37 -14.83 -10.21
CA LYS A 39 7.53 -14.69 -9.31
C LYS A 39 7.55 -13.37 -8.54
N GLY A 40 7.26 -12.25 -9.19
CA GLY A 40 7.23 -10.94 -8.55
C GLY A 40 6.09 -10.79 -7.54
N GLU A 41 4.93 -11.35 -7.84
CA GLU A 41 3.74 -11.35 -6.99
C GLU A 41 3.93 -12.28 -5.79
N LYS A 42 4.55 -13.46 -5.99
CA LYS A 42 4.91 -14.40 -4.91
C LYS A 42 5.76 -13.72 -3.82
N GLU A 43 6.71 -12.86 -4.19
CA GLU A 43 7.50 -12.09 -3.20
C GLU A 43 6.64 -11.09 -2.40
N VAL A 44 5.69 -10.42 -3.07
CA VAL A 44 4.76 -9.49 -2.40
C VAL A 44 3.83 -10.24 -1.46
N VAL A 45 3.24 -11.36 -1.91
CA VAL A 45 2.36 -12.22 -1.12
C VAL A 45 3.07 -12.74 0.12
N LYS A 46 4.29 -13.28 -0.02
CA LYS A 46 5.11 -13.73 1.12
C LYS A 46 5.38 -12.61 2.12
N ARG A 47 5.64 -11.38 1.63
CA ARG A 47 5.84 -10.22 2.50
C ARG A 47 4.57 -9.85 3.27
N LEU A 48 3.39 -9.94 2.63
CA LEU A 48 2.11 -9.71 3.29
C LEU A 48 1.80 -10.78 4.34
N ILE A 49 2.05 -12.05 4.04
CA ILE A 49 1.94 -13.15 5.00
C ILE A 49 2.86 -12.89 6.20
N HIS A 50 4.11 -12.49 5.97
CA HIS A 50 5.04 -12.15 7.05
C HIS A 50 4.51 -11.05 7.98
N THR A 51 3.84 -10.03 7.43
CA THR A 51 3.31 -8.91 8.23
C THR A 51 1.97 -9.21 8.91
N THR A 52 1.24 -10.22 8.44
CA THR A 52 -0.13 -10.51 8.93
C THR A 52 -0.24 -11.83 9.68
N ALA A 53 0.73 -12.74 9.48
CA ALA A 53 0.67 -14.16 9.84
C ALA A 53 -0.54 -14.93 9.25
N CYS A 54 -1.20 -14.37 8.23
CA CYS A 54 -2.39 -14.96 7.61
C CYS A 54 -2.06 -15.46 6.20
N PHE A 55 -2.07 -16.79 6.00
CA PHE A 55 -1.79 -17.37 4.68
C PHE A 55 -3.02 -17.33 3.78
N LYS A 56 -4.13 -17.92 4.23
CA LYS A 56 -5.33 -18.11 3.40
C LYS A 56 -5.96 -16.77 3.01
N GLU A 57 -6.14 -15.88 3.98
CA GLU A 57 -6.76 -14.58 3.80
C GLU A 57 -5.97 -13.71 2.82
N VAL A 58 -4.64 -13.76 2.85
CA VAL A 58 -3.79 -13.03 1.91
C VAL A 58 -3.87 -13.65 0.52
N ILE A 59 -3.72 -14.96 0.37
CA ILE A 59 -3.70 -15.66 -0.92
C ILE A 59 -5.05 -15.54 -1.66
N ASP A 60 -6.15 -15.63 -0.92
CA ASP A 60 -7.50 -15.54 -1.47
C ASP A 60 -7.93 -14.10 -1.71
N GLY A 61 -7.52 -13.17 -0.83
CA GLY A 61 -7.99 -11.79 -0.84
C GLY A 61 -7.17 -10.83 -1.70
N ILE A 62 -5.93 -11.17 -2.08
CA ILE A 62 -5.11 -10.30 -2.91
C ILE A 62 -5.44 -10.43 -4.40
N TYR A 63 -5.47 -9.29 -5.06
CA TYR A 63 -5.66 -9.17 -6.50
C TYR A 63 -4.56 -8.31 -7.11
N PHE A 64 -4.07 -8.73 -8.27
CA PHE A 64 -3.10 -7.99 -9.07
C PHE A 64 -3.69 -7.76 -10.47
N THR A 65 -3.67 -6.52 -10.94
CA THR A 65 -3.88 -6.27 -12.37
C THR A 65 -2.71 -6.83 -13.16
N LYS A 66 -2.93 -7.14 -14.45
CA LYS A 66 -1.86 -7.62 -15.34
C LYS A 66 -0.63 -6.71 -15.25
N ASN A 67 0.55 -7.31 -15.04
CA ASN A 67 1.83 -6.62 -14.92
C ASN A 67 1.95 -5.63 -13.74
N ALA A 68 1.09 -5.67 -12.71
CA ALA A 68 1.09 -4.70 -11.63
C ALA A 68 2.48 -4.51 -10.97
N VAL A 69 3.15 -5.61 -10.63
CA VAL A 69 4.45 -5.57 -9.94
C VAL A 69 5.53 -4.94 -10.81
N SER A 70 5.61 -5.29 -12.09
CA SER A 70 6.61 -4.73 -13.01
C SER A 70 6.30 -3.26 -13.33
N HIS A 71 5.02 -2.91 -13.45
CA HIS A 71 4.58 -1.55 -13.66
C HIS A 71 4.96 -0.63 -12.48
N ILE A 72 4.66 -1.03 -11.24
CA ILE A 72 5.03 -0.28 -10.03
C ILE A 72 6.55 -0.12 -9.93
N LYS A 73 7.33 -1.17 -10.21
CA LYS A 73 8.81 -1.08 -10.24
C LYS A 73 9.29 -0.03 -11.25
N ASN A 74 8.70 0.02 -12.43
CA ASN A 74 9.03 1.03 -13.45
C ASN A 74 8.69 2.44 -12.98
N LEU A 75 7.54 2.65 -12.34
CA LEU A 75 7.16 3.95 -11.78
C LEU A 75 8.16 4.41 -10.70
N LEU A 76 8.56 3.50 -9.80
CA LEU A 76 9.57 3.81 -8.78
C LEU A 76 10.89 4.24 -9.42
N LEU A 77 11.37 3.53 -10.46
CA LEU A 77 12.57 3.90 -11.22
C LEU A 77 12.44 5.25 -11.94
N LYS A 78 11.22 5.60 -12.37
CA LYS A 78 10.89 6.92 -12.94
C LYS A 78 10.66 8.00 -11.88
N LYS A 79 11.12 7.78 -10.64
CA LYS A 79 11.02 8.74 -9.52
C LYS A 79 9.58 9.12 -9.18
N ALA A 80 8.67 8.16 -9.27
CA ALA A 80 7.26 8.44 -8.98
C ALA A 80 7.05 9.06 -7.60
N LYS A 81 6.08 9.97 -7.52
CA LYS A 81 5.55 10.49 -6.26
C LYS A 81 4.72 9.38 -5.60
N ILE A 82 5.04 9.04 -4.36
CA ILE A 82 4.31 8.06 -3.57
C ILE A 82 3.36 8.84 -2.67
N ILE A 83 2.09 8.88 -3.05
CA ILE A 83 1.04 9.57 -2.31
C ILE A 83 0.39 8.56 -1.38
N VAL A 84 0.34 8.86 -0.10
CA VAL A 84 -0.23 7.95 0.91
C VAL A 84 -1.40 8.60 1.63
N ASP A 85 -2.38 7.79 2.04
CA ASP A 85 -3.54 8.27 2.78
C ASP A 85 -3.27 8.55 4.27
N THR A 86 -2.21 7.93 4.82
CA THR A 86 -1.83 8.03 6.24
C THR A 86 -0.31 8.17 6.45
N ASP A 87 0.07 8.88 7.52
CA ASP A 87 1.48 8.98 7.94
C ASP A 87 2.05 7.65 8.44
N MET A 88 1.20 6.67 8.78
CA MET A 88 1.63 5.32 9.12
C MET A 88 2.32 4.65 7.94
N ILE A 89 1.74 4.74 6.73
CA ILE A 89 2.40 4.22 5.52
C ILE A 89 3.70 4.99 5.28
N LYS A 90 3.66 6.34 5.33
CA LYS A 90 4.84 7.18 5.13
C LYS A 90 6.00 6.79 6.03
N SER A 91 5.71 6.56 7.31
CA SER A 91 6.71 6.18 8.33
C SER A 91 7.18 4.73 8.19
N GLY A 92 6.35 3.85 7.65
CA GLY A 92 6.68 2.44 7.41
C GLY A 92 7.55 2.21 6.16
N LEU A 93 7.65 3.18 5.25
CA LEU A 93 8.50 3.06 4.07
C LEU A 93 9.98 3.17 4.41
N SER A 94 10.79 2.28 3.84
CA SER A 94 12.25 2.31 4.01
C SER A 94 12.86 3.56 3.40
N LYS A 95 13.41 4.43 4.26
CA LYS A 95 14.12 5.66 3.87
C LYS A 95 15.27 5.38 2.91
N PHE A 96 15.98 4.27 3.10
CA PHE A 96 17.08 3.87 2.21
C PHE A 96 16.61 3.71 0.76
N TYR A 97 15.51 3.00 0.54
CA TYR A 97 15.01 2.77 -0.82
C TYR A 97 14.36 4.01 -1.43
N THR A 98 13.58 4.78 -0.66
CA THR A 98 12.98 6.01 -1.19
C THR A 98 14.06 7.04 -1.57
N GLN A 99 15.15 7.13 -0.81
CA GLN A 99 16.31 7.95 -1.19
C GLN A 99 17.04 7.39 -2.41
N LYS A 100 17.35 6.08 -2.42
CA LYS A 100 18.05 5.42 -3.53
C LYS A 100 17.37 5.62 -4.88
N TYR A 101 16.04 5.58 -4.90
CA TYR A 101 15.26 5.76 -6.12
C TYR A 101 14.68 7.17 -6.29
N SER A 102 15.05 8.10 -5.39
CA SER A 102 14.58 9.49 -5.40
C SER A 102 13.05 9.62 -5.46
N ASN A 103 12.33 8.73 -4.76
CA ASN A 103 10.88 8.80 -4.64
C ASN A 103 10.49 9.72 -3.50
N GLU A 104 9.70 10.75 -3.81
CA GLU A 104 9.10 11.59 -2.78
C GLU A 104 7.86 10.93 -2.21
N VAL A 105 7.71 10.94 -0.88
CA VAL A 105 6.55 10.39 -0.18
C VAL A 105 5.73 11.50 0.45
N ILE A 106 4.48 11.63 0.04
CA ILE A 106 3.60 12.75 0.39
C ILE A 106 2.33 12.22 1.06
N CYS A 107 1.98 12.80 2.21
CA CYS A 107 0.74 12.53 2.93
C CYS A 107 0.03 13.88 3.13
N TYR A 108 -0.94 14.17 2.27
CA TYR A 108 -1.66 15.45 2.30
C TYR A 108 -2.70 15.53 3.42
N THR A 109 -3.13 14.39 3.98
CA THR A 109 -4.25 14.29 4.95
C THR A 109 -4.07 15.17 6.19
N ASN A 110 -2.82 15.52 6.53
CA ASN A 110 -2.47 16.34 7.70
C ASN A 110 -2.25 17.82 7.38
N TYR A 111 -2.44 18.26 6.14
CA TYR A 111 -2.26 19.66 5.77
C TYR A 111 -3.51 20.47 6.16
N GLU A 112 -3.31 21.64 6.76
CA GLU A 112 -4.41 22.51 7.18
C GLU A 112 -5.31 22.94 6.00
N SER A 113 -4.71 23.16 4.83
CA SER A 113 -5.45 23.46 3.59
C SER A 113 -6.41 22.34 3.19
N ILE A 114 -6.04 21.08 3.42
CA ILE A 114 -6.89 19.91 3.14
C ILE A 114 -8.05 19.81 4.12
N PHE A 115 -7.84 20.17 5.39
CA PHE A 115 -8.93 20.27 6.36
C PHE A 115 -9.99 21.27 5.91
N LYS A 116 -9.56 22.49 5.55
CA LYS A 116 -10.47 23.57 5.09
C LYS A 116 -11.22 23.19 3.81
N GLU A 117 -10.53 22.55 2.85
CA GLU A 117 -11.16 22.14 1.60
C GLU A 117 -12.18 21.01 1.82
N ALA A 118 -11.87 20.05 2.69
CA ALA A 118 -12.77 18.95 3.04
C ALA A 118 -14.05 19.47 3.71
N GLU A 119 -13.93 20.41 4.65
CA GLU A 119 -15.07 21.05 5.31
C GLU A 119 -15.92 21.84 4.30
N LYS A 120 -15.28 22.69 3.50
CA LYS A 120 -15.96 23.50 2.46
C LYS A 120 -16.76 22.67 1.47
N ARG A 121 -16.27 21.47 1.13
CA ARG A 121 -16.93 20.57 0.16
C ARG A 121 -17.74 19.45 0.80
N SER A 122 -17.84 19.42 2.14
CA SER A 122 -18.50 18.35 2.88
C SER A 122 -17.99 16.94 2.50
N THR A 123 -16.68 16.81 2.29
CA THR A 123 -16.00 15.53 2.01
C THR A 123 -15.08 15.14 3.17
N THR A 124 -14.51 13.93 3.13
CA THR A 124 -13.45 13.56 4.08
C THR A 124 -12.13 14.22 3.73
N ARG A 125 -11.23 14.34 4.72
CA ARG A 125 -9.84 14.78 4.48
C ARG A 125 -9.10 13.88 3.50
N SER A 126 -9.31 12.56 3.58
CA SER A 126 -8.67 11.60 2.69
C SER A 126 -9.14 11.75 1.23
N TYR A 127 -10.42 12.06 1.00
CA TYR A 127 -10.93 12.38 -0.33
C TYR A 127 -10.27 13.65 -0.88
N ALA A 128 -10.27 14.73 -0.10
CA ALA A 128 -9.67 16.00 -0.49
C ALA A 128 -8.16 15.88 -0.72
N ALA A 129 -7.46 15.09 0.10
CA ALA A 129 -6.04 14.79 -0.04
C ALA A 129 -5.72 14.06 -1.37
N ALA A 130 -6.47 13.00 -1.69
CA ALA A 130 -6.30 12.27 -2.93
C ALA A 130 -6.56 13.15 -4.15
N LYS A 131 -7.67 13.90 -4.11
CA LYS A 131 -8.01 14.87 -5.15
C LYS A 131 -6.88 15.87 -5.38
N LYS A 132 -6.39 16.50 -4.31
CA LYS A 132 -5.29 17.48 -4.39
C LYS A 132 -4.04 16.88 -5.02
N ALA A 133 -3.67 15.67 -4.62
CA ALA A 133 -2.49 15.00 -5.16
C ALA A 133 -2.62 14.69 -6.66
N VAL A 134 -3.79 14.20 -7.09
CA VAL A 134 -4.06 13.93 -8.50
C VAL A 134 -4.03 15.24 -9.32
N GLU A 135 -4.71 16.29 -8.86
CA GLU A 135 -4.71 17.59 -9.54
C GLU A 135 -3.29 18.17 -9.70
N GLU A 136 -2.39 17.86 -8.77
CA GLU A 136 -1.01 18.36 -8.78
C GLU A 136 -0.06 17.49 -9.62
N PHE A 137 -0.26 16.16 -9.65
CA PHE A 137 0.72 15.21 -10.18
C PHE A 137 0.22 14.26 -11.27
N GLU A 138 -1.01 14.39 -11.78
CA GLU A 138 -1.56 13.48 -12.82
C GLU A 138 -0.68 13.35 -14.07
N ASN A 139 0.13 14.36 -14.39
CA ASN A 139 1.04 14.37 -15.54
C ASN A 139 2.45 13.84 -15.20
N SER A 140 2.65 13.35 -13.98
CA SER A 140 3.92 12.80 -13.47
C SER A 140 3.73 11.33 -13.06
N PRO A 141 4.80 10.52 -13.05
CA PRO A 141 4.75 9.19 -12.47
C PRO A 141 4.26 9.25 -11.02
N MET A 142 3.21 8.50 -10.70
CA MET A 142 2.54 8.57 -9.40
C MET A 142 2.09 7.18 -8.93
N ILE A 143 2.25 6.95 -7.63
CA ILE A 143 1.77 5.75 -6.95
C ILE A 143 0.88 6.21 -5.80
N LEU A 144 -0.41 5.86 -5.87
CA LEU A 144 -1.42 6.18 -4.86
C LEU A 144 -1.57 4.98 -3.92
N CYS A 145 -1.24 5.13 -2.65
CA CYS A 145 -1.26 4.09 -1.64
C CYS A 145 -2.34 4.38 -0.59
N CYS A 146 -3.37 3.54 -0.53
CA CYS A 146 -4.42 3.59 0.48
C CYS A 146 -4.28 2.39 1.43
N GLY A 147 -4.09 2.65 2.72
CA GLY A 147 -4.06 1.60 3.75
C GLY A 147 -5.14 1.75 4.82
N ASN A 148 -5.94 2.81 4.77
CA ASN A 148 -6.94 3.08 5.79
C ASN A 148 -8.27 3.54 5.21
N ALA A 149 -8.30 4.65 4.46
CA ALA A 149 -9.55 5.36 4.17
C ALA A 149 -10.13 5.05 2.78
N PRO A 150 -11.26 4.32 2.67
CA PRO A 150 -11.92 4.06 1.38
C PRO A 150 -12.18 5.31 0.53
N THR A 151 -12.50 6.42 1.20
CA THR A 151 -12.77 7.71 0.56
C THR A 151 -11.55 8.31 -0.14
N PHE A 152 -10.33 7.90 0.20
CA PHE A 152 -9.12 8.24 -0.57
C PHE A 152 -9.19 7.67 -1.99
N ILE A 153 -9.65 6.43 -2.14
CA ILE A 153 -9.74 5.74 -3.43
C ILE A 153 -10.77 6.44 -4.33
N TYR A 154 -11.97 6.71 -3.80
CA TYR A 154 -12.98 7.51 -4.50
C TYR A 154 -12.44 8.88 -4.90
N GLY A 155 -11.75 9.59 -4.00
CA GLY A 155 -11.16 10.89 -4.30
C GLY A 155 -10.14 10.81 -5.44
N ALA A 156 -9.30 9.78 -5.46
CA ALA A 156 -8.33 9.56 -6.53
C ALA A 156 -9.00 9.23 -7.86
N ILE A 157 -9.83 8.18 -7.92
CA ILE A 157 -10.41 7.68 -9.17
C ILE A 157 -11.38 8.72 -9.76
N ASN A 158 -12.25 9.34 -8.95
CA ASN A 158 -13.15 10.38 -9.43
C ASN A 158 -12.37 11.52 -10.09
N THR A 159 -11.27 11.96 -9.47
CA THR A 159 -10.47 13.08 -9.98
C THR A 159 -9.73 12.69 -11.26
N LEU A 160 -9.17 11.47 -11.33
CA LEU A 160 -8.52 10.96 -12.55
C LEU A 160 -9.50 10.89 -13.74
N VAL A 161 -10.70 10.37 -13.51
CA VAL A 161 -11.75 10.26 -14.53
C VAL A 161 -12.23 11.64 -14.97
N GLN A 162 -12.53 12.54 -14.02
CA GLN A 162 -13.02 13.89 -14.31
C GLN A 162 -12.03 14.71 -15.13
N ARG A 163 -10.73 14.46 -14.95
CA ARG A 163 -9.66 15.18 -15.66
C ARG A 163 -9.22 14.48 -16.95
N GLY A 164 -9.73 13.28 -17.23
CA GLY A 164 -9.29 12.49 -18.38
C GLY A 164 -7.80 12.15 -18.33
N ALA A 165 -7.27 11.90 -17.13
CA ALA A 165 -5.84 11.70 -16.92
C ALA A 165 -5.32 10.46 -17.66
N ASP A 166 -4.10 10.54 -18.20
CA ASP A 166 -3.42 9.37 -18.75
C ASP A 166 -2.92 8.47 -17.61
N THR A 167 -3.58 7.34 -17.42
CA THR A 167 -3.29 6.40 -16.33
C THR A 167 -2.05 5.54 -16.59
N LYS A 168 -1.38 5.65 -17.75
CA LYS A 168 -0.17 4.88 -18.06
C LYS A 168 1.01 5.12 -17.13
N ASN A 169 1.03 6.22 -16.37
CA ASN A 169 2.07 6.50 -15.38
C ASN A 169 1.54 6.52 -13.94
N ILE A 170 0.41 5.87 -13.69
CA ILE A 170 -0.27 5.89 -12.40
C ILE A 170 -0.55 4.47 -11.93
N ALA A 171 -0.22 4.17 -10.68
CA ALA A 171 -0.60 2.90 -10.04
C ALA A 171 -1.31 3.15 -8.72
N LEU A 172 -2.23 2.25 -8.36
CA LEU A 172 -2.94 2.25 -7.09
C LEU A 172 -2.55 1.00 -6.29
N LEU A 173 -2.25 1.17 -5.00
CA LEU A 173 -2.13 0.09 -4.02
C LEU A 173 -3.22 0.30 -2.97
N VAL A 174 -4.24 -0.56 -2.98
CA VAL A 174 -5.48 -0.35 -2.22
C VAL A 174 -5.70 -1.46 -1.20
N PHE A 175 -5.42 -1.15 0.07
CA PHE A 175 -5.62 -2.01 1.23
C PHE A 175 -6.40 -1.28 2.34
N PRO A 176 -7.52 -0.58 2.03
CA PRO A 176 -8.32 0.07 3.07
C PRO A 176 -8.91 -0.97 4.03
N VAL A 177 -9.06 -0.57 5.29
CA VAL A 177 -9.64 -1.40 6.36
C VAL A 177 -10.90 -0.74 6.91
N GLY A 178 -11.80 -1.56 7.47
CA GLY A 178 -13.05 -1.10 8.06
C GLY A 178 -14.26 -1.88 7.56
N PHE A 179 -15.44 -1.36 7.87
CA PHE A 179 -16.73 -2.04 7.63
C PHE A 179 -17.63 -1.29 6.65
N VAL A 180 -17.28 -0.07 6.24
CA VAL A 180 -18.10 0.79 5.40
C VAL A 180 -17.31 1.19 4.16
N ASN A 181 -17.88 0.98 2.97
CA ASN A 181 -17.32 1.33 1.67
C ASN A 181 -15.99 0.62 1.32
N VAL A 182 -15.54 -0.38 2.10
CA VAL A 182 -14.24 -1.03 1.91
C VAL A 182 -14.25 -1.92 0.69
N VAL A 183 -15.26 -2.77 0.52
CA VAL A 183 -15.33 -3.68 -0.63
C VAL A 183 -15.61 -2.89 -1.89
N GLU A 184 -16.62 -2.01 -1.82
CA GLU A 184 -17.09 -1.17 -2.90
C GLU A 184 -15.97 -0.26 -3.44
N SER A 185 -15.14 0.32 -2.56
CA SER A 185 -14.01 1.14 -2.99
C SER A 185 -12.88 0.36 -3.66
N LYS A 186 -12.73 -0.95 -3.39
CA LYS A 186 -11.74 -1.80 -4.05
C LYS A 186 -12.23 -2.32 -5.40
N GLU A 187 -13.54 -2.44 -5.57
CA GLU A 187 -14.19 -2.83 -6.83
C GLU A 187 -14.24 -1.68 -7.85
N TYR A 188 -14.33 -0.43 -7.36
CA TYR A 188 -14.29 0.79 -8.19
C TYR A 188 -12.91 1.05 -8.80
#